data_AF-A0A428HZ09-F1
#
_entry.id   AF-A0A428HZ09-F1
#
_cell.length_a   1.000
_cell.length_b   1.000
_cell.length_c   1.000
_cell.angle_alpha   90.00
_cell.angle_beta   90.00
_cell.angle_gamma   90.00
#
_symmetry.space_group_name_H-M   'P 1'
#
loop_
_entity.id
_entity.type
_entity.pdbx_description
1 polymer ?
#
loop_
_entity_poly.entity_id
_entity_poly.type
_entity_poly.pdbx_seq_one_letter_code
_entity_poly.pdbx_strand_id
1 'polypeptide(L)'
;MEETKQLHPLLGAFKERMKIFHDAENANLSRMLTSSEKAILDLTDSFDASDSRVEELILERSRYLYNDQVEFFFANFQGEILELSLNNYQ
;
A
#
# COMPACT_ATOMS: atom_id res chain seq x y z
N MET A 1 -5.01 26.34 10.22
CA MET A 1 -5.53 25.11 10.84
C MET A 1 -4.76 23.97 10.23
N GLU A 2 -3.93 23.31 11.02
CA GLU A 2 -3.27 22.08 10.58
C GLU A 2 -4.37 21.02 10.50
N GLU A 3 -4.74 20.61 9.29
CA GLU A 3 -5.63 19.46 9.12
C GLU A 3 -5.02 18.29 9.89
N THR A 4 -5.70 17.80 10.91
CA THR A 4 -5.37 16.52 11.54
C THR A 4 -5.47 15.47 10.47
N LYS A 5 -4.33 15.15 9.84
CA LYS A 5 -4.25 14.21 8.74
C LYS A 5 -4.62 12.83 9.28
N GLN A 6 -5.75 12.30 8.83
CA GLN A 6 -6.22 10.99 9.25
C GLN A 6 -5.14 9.94 8.92
N LEU A 7 -4.80 9.11 9.91
CA LEU A 7 -3.84 8.02 9.71
C LEU A 7 -4.46 6.94 8.82
N HIS A 8 -3.62 6.30 8.02
CA HIS A 8 -4.07 5.24 7.13
C HIS A 8 -4.52 4.00 7.94
N PRO A 9 -5.62 3.32 7.60
CA PRO A 9 -6.11 2.15 8.34
C PRO A 9 -5.05 1.04 8.51
N LEU A 10 -4.24 0.81 7.46
CA LEU A 10 -3.15 -0.18 7.47
C LEU A 10 -1.87 0.25 8.20
N LEU A 11 -1.83 1.42 8.84
CA LEU A 11 -0.61 1.90 9.50
C LEU A 11 -0.10 0.93 10.57
N GLY A 12 -0.99 0.32 11.35
CA GLY A 12 -0.62 -0.65 12.37
C GLY A 12 0.08 -1.88 11.78
N ALA A 13 -0.56 -2.51 10.78
CA ALA A 13 -0.01 -3.67 10.08
C ALA A 13 1.33 -3.36 9.41
N PHE A 14 1.46 -2.18 8.79
CA PHE A 14 2.71 -1.75 8.17
C PHE A 14 3.84 -1.57 9.20
N LYS A 15 3.55 -0.90 10.32
CA LYS A 15 4.53 -0.70 11.41
C LYS A 15 4.99 -2.03 12.01
N GLU A 16 4.08 -2.98 12.20
CA GLU A 16 4.42 -4.33 12.66
C GLU A 16 5.35 -5.04 11.68
N ARG A 17 5.02 -5.03 10.38
CA ARG A 17 5.85 -5.63 9.31
C ARG A 17 7.25 -5.02 9.25
N MET A 18 7.36 -3.70 9.46
CA MET A 18 8.62 -2.96 9.40
C MET A 18 9.37 -2.91 10.74
N LYS A 19 8.81 -3.47 11.82
CA LYS A 19 9.35 -3.42 13.19
C LYS A 19 9.54 -1.98 13.71
N ILE A 20 8.60 -1.10 13.39
CA ILE A 20 8.58 0.31 13.80
C ILE A 20 7.64 0.46 14.99
N PHE A 21 8.18 0.79 16.17
CA PHE A 21 7.40 0.85 17.42
C PHE A 21 7.11 2.27 17.91
N HIS A 22 7.58 3.30 17.20
CA HIS A 22 7.40 4.70 17.58
C HIS A 22 6.46 5.45 16.63
N ASP A 23 5.99 6.63 17.04
CA ASP A 23 4.99 7.41 16.29
C ASP A 23 5.55 8.57 15.46
N ALA A 24 6.85 8.86 15.58
CA ALA A 24 7.50 10.01 14.94
C ALA A 24 7.31 10.08 13.42
N GLU A 25 7.09 8.94 12.77
CA GLU A 25 6.92 8.83 11.32
C GLU A 25 5.50 8.45 10.87
N ASN A 26 4.52 8.35 11.79
CA ASN A 26 3.15 7.91 11.47
C ASN A 26 2.51 8.68 10.31
N ALA A 27 2.72 10.01 10.27
CA ALA A 27 2.20 10.87 9.21
C ALA A 27 2.92 10.66 7.87
N ASN A 28 4.19 10.26 7.88
CA ASN A 28 4.93 9.91 6.66
C ASN A 28 4.49 8.54 6.16
N LEU A 29 4.49 7.53 7.04
CA LEU A 29 4.04 6.17 6.72
C LEU A 29 2.61 6.13 6.18
N SER A 30 1.70 6.91 6.77
CA SER A 30 0.32 7.01 6.28
C SER A 30 0.23 7.63 4.87
N ARG A 31 1.09 8.60 4.54
CA ARG A 31 1.16 9.17 3.18
C ARG A 31 1.67 8.14 2.17
N MET A 32 2.65 7.34 2.56
CA MET A 32 3.19 6.26 1.73
C MET A 32 2.14 5.18 1.46
N LEU A 33 1.43 4.74 2.50
CA LEU A 33 0.31 3.80 2.39
C LEU A 33 -0.81 4.35 1.49
N THR A 34 -1.22 5.60 1.69
CA THR A 34 -2.24 6.25 0.84
C THR A 34 -1.81 6.31 -0.62
N SER A 35 -0.53 6.62 -0.89
CA SER A 35 0.00 6.63 -2.26
C SER A 35 0.06 5.22 -2.86
N SER A 36 0.33 4.20 -2.05
CA SER A 36 0.34 2.81 -2.50
C SER A 36 -1.06 2.28 -2.76
N GLU A 37 -2.01 2.55 -1.86
CA GLU A 37 -3.44 2.25 -2.05
C GLU A 37 -3.93 2.78 -3.38
N LYS A 38 -3.77 4.08 -3.62
CA LYS A 38 -4.17 4.68 -4.89
C LYS A 38 -3.54 3.97 -6.09
N ALA A 39 -2.23 3.72 -6.05
CA ALA A 39 -1.54 3.06 -7.16
C ALA A 39 -2.06 1.64 -7.41
N ILE A 40 -2.30 0.84 -6.36
CA ILE A 40 -2.80 -0.53 -6.51
C ILE A 40 -4.24 -0.54 -7.04
N LEU A 41 -5.11 0.33 -6.51
CA LEU A 41 -6.49 0.44 -7.01
C LEU A 41 -6.50 0.85 -8.50
N ASP A 42 -5.69 1.84 -8.88
CA ASP A 42 -5.56 2.29 -10.28
C ASP A 42 -5.03 1.16 -11.21
N LEU A 43 -4.11 0.30 -10.72
CA LEU A 43 -3.52 -0.79 -11.51
C LEU A 43 -4.44 -2.00 -11.67
N THR A 44 -5.27 -2.27 -10.67
CA THR A 44 -6.10 -3.47 -10.60
C THR A 44 -7.54 -3.21 -11.00
N ASP A 45 -7.91 -1.96 -11.25
CA ASP A 45 -9.29 -1.49 -11.40
C ASP A 45 -10.20 -2.01 -10.27
N SER A 46 -9.63 -2.15 -9.07
CA SER A 46 -10.35 -2.61 -7.89
C SER A 46 -10.99 -1.42 -7.20
N PHE A 47 -12.24 -1.60 -6.78
CA PHE A 47 -12.97 -0.61 -5.98
C PHE A 47 -13.01 -0.96 -4.50
N ASP A 48 -12.45 -2.11 -4.12
CA ASP A 48 -12.54 -2.64 -2.76
C ASP A 48 -11.15 -2.96 -2.19
N ALA A 49 -10.68 -2.07 -1.31
CA ALA A 49 -9.45 -2.25 -0.54
C ALA A 49 -9.56 -3.34 0.54
N SER A 50 -10.75 -3.94 0.75
CA SER A 50 -10.94 -5.04 1.69
C SER A 50 -10.62 -6.44 1.12
N ASP A 51 -10.31 -6.55 -0.18
CA ASP A 51 -9.69 -7.77 -0.72
C ASP A 51 -8.28 -7.92 -0.11
N SER A 52 -8.04 -9.04 0.56
CA SER A 52 -6.77 -9.33 1.24
C SER A 52 -5.56 -9.29 0.30
N ARG A 53 -5.76 -9.57 -0.99
CA ARG A 53 -4.71 -9.47 -2.03
C ARG A 53 -4.39 -8.02 -2.36
N VAL A 54 -5.40 -7.14 -2.38
CA VAL A 54 -5.21 -5.70 -2.56
C VAL A 54 -4.48 -5.13 -1.35
N GLU A 55 -4.92 -5.46 -0.13
CA GLU A 55 -4.24 -5.06 1.11
C GLU A 55 -2.75 -5.46 1.09
N GLU A 56 -2.45 -6.71 0.70
CA GLU A 56 -1.08 -7.20 0.65
C GLU A 56 -0.22 -6.41 -0.35
N LEU A 57 -0.72 -6.13 -1.55
CA LEU A 57 0.00 -5.32 -2.53
C LEU A 57 0.24 -3.87 -2.05
N ILE A 58 -0.68 -3.30 -1.27
CA ILE A 58 -0.52 -1.96 -0.69
C ILE A 58 0.62 -1.96 0.34
N LEU A 59 0.65 -2.97 1.22
CA LEU A 59 1.70 -3.15 2.22
C LEU A 59 3.06 -3.38 1.56
N GLU A 60 3.12 -4.25 0.54
CA GLU A 60 4.34 -4.55 -0.19
C GLU A 60 4.86 -3.32 -0.94
N ARG A 61 4.04 -2.63 -1.74
CA ARG A 61 4.47 -1.42 -2.44
C ARG A 61 4.97 -0.34 -1.46
N SER A 62 4.32 -0.21 -0.31
CA SER A 62 4.74 0.72 0.75
C SER A 62 6.09 0.33 1.36
N ARG A 63 6.38 -0.97 1.48
CA ARG A 63 7.70 -1.46 1.93
C ARG A 63 8.78 -1.10 0.92
N TYR A 64 8.55 -1.31 -0.37
CA TYR A 64 9.50 -0.93 -1.41
C TYR A 64 9.70 0.59 -1.42
N LEU A 65 8.64 1.40 -1.26
CA LEU A 65 8.76 2.85 -1.15
C LEU A 65 9.55 3.28 0.11
N TYR A 66 9.34 2.62 1.25
CA TYR A 66 10.08 2.90 2.49
C TYR A 66 11.57 2.61 2.37
N ASN A 67 11.91 1.56 1.62
CA ASN A 67 13.28 1.13 1.41
C ASN A 67 13.95 1.81 0.20
N ASP A 68 13.35 2.85 -0.38
CA ASP A 68 13.82 3.53 -1.60
C ASP A 68 14.06 2.56 -2.78
N GLN A 69 13.11 1.64 -2.99
CA GLN A 69 13.19 0.54 -3.96
C GLN A 69 11.93 0.40 -4.82
N VAL A 70 11.02 1.38 -4.83
CA VAL A 70 9.70 1.29 -5.48
C VAL A 70 9.75 0.89 -6.96
N GLU A 71 10.85 1.17 -7.66
CA GLU A 71 11.09 0.77 -9.05
C GLU A 71 11.09 -0.75 -9.25
N PHE A 72 11.45 -1.53 -8.24
CA PHE A 72 11.49 -3.00 -8.32
C PHE A 72 10.12 -3.65 -8.03
N PHE A 73 9.16 -2.89 -7.47
CA PHE A 73 7.87 -3.44 -7.07
C PHE A 73 7.13 -4.06 -8.26
N PHE A 74 7.01 -3.31 -9.36
CA PHE A 74 6.25 -3.74 -10.53
C PHE A 74 6.77 -5.03 -11.15
N ALA A 75 8.09 -5.20 -11.20
CA ALA A 75 8.70 -6.42 -11.75
C ALA A 75 8.44 -7.64 -10.83
N ASN A 76 8.46 -7.44 -9.52
CA ASN A 76 8.33 -8.54 -8.55
C ASN A 76 6.87 -9.00 -8.36
N PHE A 77 5.89 -8.11 -8.53
CA PHE A 77 4.47 -8.38 -8.29
C PHE A 77 3.62 -8.33 -9.58
N GLN A 78 4.27 -8.41 -10.76
CA GLN A 78 3.57 -8.31 -12.04
C GLN A 78 2.48 -9.39 -12.19
N GLY A 79 2.75 -10.61 -11.72
CA GLY A 79 1.82 -11.73 -11.84
C GLY A 79 0.56 -11.50 -11.01
N GLU A 80 0.72 -11.10 -9.76
CA GLU A 80 -0.35 -10.84 -8.81
C GLU A 80 -1.22 -9.65 -9.26
N ILE A 81 -0.60 -8.58 -9.75
CA ILE A 81 -1.32 -7.43 -10.30
C ILE A 81 -2.14 -7.85 -11.52
N LEU A 82 -1.55 -8.63 -12.44
CA LEU A 82 -2.25 -9.09 -13.64
C LEU A 82 -3.43 -10.00 -13.27
N GLU A 83 -3.21 -10.97 -12.38
CA GLU A 83 -4.27 -11.88 -11.91
C GLU A 83 -5.43 -11.11 -11.27
N LEU A 84 -5.12 -10.13 -10.41
CA LEU A 84 -6.14 -9.28 -9.80
C LEU A 84 -6.90 -8.46 -10.84
N SER A 85 -6.19 -7.81 -11.76
CA SER A 85 -6.83 -7.00 -12.80
C SER A 85 -7.80 -7.85 -13.64
N LEU A 86 -7.40 -9.05 -14.07
CA LEU A 86 -8.25 -9.95 -14.87
C LEU A 86 -9.49 -10.42 -14.12
N ASN A 87 -9.40 -10.64 -12.81
CA ASN A 87 -10.55 -11.03 -11.99
C ASN A 87 -11.58 -9.90 -11.86
N ASN A 88 -11.15 -8.63 -11.90
CA ASN A 88 -12.04 -7.47 -11.77
C ASN A 88 -12.71 -7.06 -13.09
N TYR A 89 -12.25 -7.59 -14.23
CA TYR A 89 -12.85 -7.35 -15.55
C TYR A 89 -14.10 -8.21 -15.85
N GLN A 90 -14.48 -9.15 -14.98
CA GLN A 90 -15.62 -10.06 -15.16
C GLN A 90 -16.92 -9.52 -14.57
#